data_AF-A0A7G1NCJ0-F1
#
_entry.id   AF-A0A7G1NCJ0-F1
#
_cell.length_a   1.000
_cell.length_b   1.000
_cell.length_c   1.000
_cell.angle_alpha   90.00
_cell.angle_beta   90.00
_cell.angle_gamma   90.00
#
_symmetry.space_group_name_H-M   'P 1'
#
loop_
_entity.id
_entity.type
_entity.pdbx_description
1 polymer ?
#
loop_
_entity_poly.entity_id
_entity_poly.type
_entity_poly.pdbx_seq_one_letter_code
_entity_poly.pdbx_strand_id
1 'polypeptide(L)'
;MSTAAATPSRTGQVLADLLPSPKLSAALEQGGAPTRVRDAALVLGGAALTGLAAQISVPVPGSPVPVTGQTFAALLVGTSLGAGRGFLALALYAVAGIAGVPWFAQGTSGVAPSFGYILGMILASTVVGALARRGADRSVLRTAGTMLVGEAIIYAVGVPYLALATGMSATAAIAAGLTPFLIGDAVKAALAMGALPTAWKFANKR
;
A
#
# COMPACT_ATOMS: atom_id res chain seq x y z
N MET A 1 26.85 -4.60 32.08
CA MET A 1 25.93 -3.94 31.14
C MET A 1 26.12 -4.63 29.79
N SER A 2 25.18 -5.49 29.38
CA SER A 2 25.30 -6.25 28.13
C SER A 2 24.67 -5.44 26.99
N THR A 3 25.50 -4.80 26.17
CA THR A 3 25.06 -4.17 24.92
C THR A 3 24.75 -5.28 23.93
N ALA A 4 23.46 -5.62 23.79
CA ALA A 4 23.01 -6.43 22.66
C ALA A 4 23.39 -5.68 21.38
N ALA A 5 24.28 -6.28 20.57
CA ALA A 5 24.67 -5.72 19.30
C ALA A 5 23.47 -5.75 18.34
N ALA A 6 23.05 -4.58 17.86
CA ALA A 6 22.00 -4.44 16.86
C ALA A 6 22.34 -5.29 15.63
N THR A 7 21.47 -6.25 15.29
CA THR A 7 21.67 -7.08 14.09
C THR A 7 21.25 -6.25 12.87
N PRO A 8 22.17 -5.92 11.94
CA PRO A 8 21.83 -5.09 10.78
C PRO A 8 20.73 -5.73 9.94
N SER A 9 19.79 -4.92 9.43
CA SER A 9 18.72 -5.37 8.54
C SER A 9 19.29 -6.15 7.36
N ARG A 10 18.82 -7.39 7.17
CA ARG A 10 19.30 -8.26 6.08
C ARG A 10 18.54 -7.97 4.79
N THR A 11 19.24 -8.09 3.66
CA THR A 11 18.60 -8.13 2.34
C THR A 11 17.49 -9.19 2.33
N GLY A 12 16.30 -8.84 1.85
CA GLY A 12 15.13 -9.71 1.85
C GLY A 12 14.08 -9.39 2.92
N GLN A 13 14.41 -8.61 3.94
CA GLN A 13 13.46 -8.19 4.99
C GLN A 13 12.64 -6.96 4.58
N VAL A 14 11.42 -6.88 5.10
CA VAL A 14 10.56 -5.68 5.10
C VAL A 14 10.26 -5.23 6.53
N LEU A 15 9.72 -4.01 6.71
CA LEU A 15 9.44 -3.44 8.04
C LEU A 15 8.55 -4.36 8.90
N ALA A 16 7.54 -5.00 8.30
CA ALA A 16 6.67 -5.90 9.02
C ALA A 16 7.40 -7.11 9.62
N ASP A 17 8.57 -7.50 9.10
CA ASP A 17 9.38 -8.61 9.63
C ASP A 17 10.08 -8.24 10.94
N LEU A 18 10.26 -6.93 11.20
CA LEU A 18 10.91 -6.38 12.39
C LEU A 18 9.97 -6.27 13.59
N LEU A 19 8.65 -6.42 13.37
CA LEU A 19 7.71 -6.49 14.46
C LEU A 19 8.09 -7.68 15.36
N PRO A 20 8.23 -7.47 16.68
CA PRO A 20 8.54 -8.54 17.59
C PRO A 20 7.54 -9.68 17.36
N SER A 21 8.03 -10.85 16.96
CA SER A 21 7.28 -12.07 17.21
C SER A 21 7.06 -12.07 18.72
N PRO A 22 5.82 -12.02 19.23
CA PRO A 22 5.62 -11.98 20.65
C PRO A 22 6.41 -13.14 21.25
N LYS A 23 7.22 -12.87 22.27
CA LYS A 23 7.86 -13.86 23.15
C LYS A 23 6.81 -14.66 23.96
N LEU A 24 5.68 -14.95 23.33
CA LEU A 24 4.70 -15.98 23.63
C LEU A 24 5.18 -17.34 23.08
N SER A 25 6.43 -17.45 22.61
CA SER A 25 7.10 -18.73 22.35
C SER A 25 7.26 -19.56 23.64
N ALA A 26 7.16 -18.96 24.83
CA ALA A 26 7.12 -19.69 26.10
C ALA A 26 5.72 -20.23 26.46
N ALA A 27 4.64 -19.79 25.81
CA ALA A 27 3.29 -20.32 26.00
C ALA A 27 2.83 -21.22 24.83
N LEU A 28 3.61 -21.29 23.74
CA LEU A 28 3.29 -22.03 22.52
C LEU A 28 4.06 -23.34 22.37
N GLU A 29 4.47 -23.96 23.49
CA GLU A 29 4.83 -25.39 23.55
C GLU A 29 3.67 -26.34 23.16
N GLN A 30 2.53 -25.82 22.68
CA GLN A 30 1.35 -26.59 22.27
C GLN A 30 0.94 -26.42 20.78
N GLY A 31 1.89 -26.19 19.86
CA GLY A 31 1.73 -26.56 18.45
C GLY A 31 1.39 -25.45 17.42
N GLY A 32 2.36 -25.13 16.56
CA GLY A 32 2.17 -24.84 15.13
C GLY A 32 1.52 -23.53 14.62
N ALA A 33 0.84 -22.70 15.44
CA ALA A 33 0.00 -21.60 14.95
C ALA A 33 0.53 -20.13 14.89
N PRO A 34 1.71 -19.72 15.40
CA PRO A 34 2.01 -18.29 15.63
C PRO A 34 2.28 -17.43 14.38
N THR A 35 2.79 -18.02 13.30
CA THR A 35 3.17 -17.26 12.09
C THR A 35 1.96 -16.90 11.21
N ARG A 36 1.00 -17.83 11.08
CA ARG A 36 -0.22 -17.63 10.28
C ARG A 36 -1.15 -16.58 10.88
N VAL A 37 -1.29 -16.55 12.20
CA VAL A 37 -2.10 -15.54 12.90
C VAL A 37 -1.52 -14.13 12.68
N ARG A 38 -0.20 -13.99 12.78
CA ARG A 38 0.49 -12.73 12.49
C ARG A 38 0.26 -12.28 11.05
N ASP A 39 0.45 -13.17 10.09
CA ASP A 39 0.27 -12.82 8.68
C ASP A 39 -1.19 -12.44 8.37
N ALA A 40 -2.17 -13.16 8.95
CA ALA A 40 -3.58 -12.79 8.84
C ALA A 40 -3.86 -11.41 9.44
N ALA A 41 -3.34 -11.12 10.64
CA ALA A 41 -3.49 -9.82 11.28
C ALA A 41 -2.86 -8.68 10.47
N LEU A 42 -1.69 -8.93 9.87
CA LEU A 42 -1.01 -7.98 8.98
C LEU A 42 -1.82 -7.72 7.71
N VAL A 43 -2.35 -8.78 7.08
CA VAL A 43 -3.20 -8.67 5.88
C VAL A 43 -4.49 -7.90 6.19
N LEU A 44 -5.18 -8.25 7.28
CA LEU A 44 -6.39 -7.56 7.74
C LEU A 44 -6.08 -6.10 8.06
N GLY A 45 -4.98 -5.83 8.76
CA GLY A 45 -4.54 -4.48 9.10
C GLY A 45 -4.21 -3.65 7.85
N GLY A 46 -3.56 -4.24 6.85
CA GLY A 46 -3.27 -3.55 5.58
C GLY A 46 -4.54 -3.23 4.77
N ALA A 47 -5.49 -4.16 4.74
CA ALA A 47 -6.79 -3.93 4.09
C ALA A 47 -7.59 -2.83 4.82
N ALA A 48 -7.67 -2.89 6.15
CA ALA A 48 -8.34 -1.91 6.98
C ALA A 48 -7.69 -0.52 6.88
N LEU A 49 -6.36 -0.43 6.92
CA LEU A 49 -5.62 0.82 6.70
C LEU A 49 -5.98 1.43 5.34
N THR A 50 -6.06 0.61 4.29
CA THR A 50 -6.43 1.07 2.95
C THR A 50 -7.86 1.60 2.91
N GLY A 51 -8.83 0.85 3.47
CA GLY A 51 -10.23 1.27 3.50
C GLY A 51 -10.47 2.53 4.35
N LEU A 52 -9.78 2.68 5.48
CA LEU A 52 -9.84 3.89 6.30
C LEU A 52 -9.22 5.09 5.56
N ALA A 53 -8.07 4.90 4.93
CA ALA A 53 -7.41 5.95 4.15
C ALA A 53 -8.22 6.36 2.91
N ALA A 54 -9.01 5.44 2.33
CA ALA A 54 -9.94 5.74 1.25
C ALA A 54 -11.04 6.74 1.64
N GLN A 55 -11.38 6.83 2.93
CA GLN A 55 -12.38 7.78 3.42
C GLN A 55 -11.86 9.21 3.52
N ILE A 56 -10.52 9.39 3.57
CA ILE A 56 -9.90 10.70 3.40
C ILE A 56 -9.99 11.03 1.91
N SER A 57 -11.12 11.60 1.50
CA SER A 57 -11.53 11.74 0.11
C SER A 57 -11.98 13.16 -0.19
N VAL A 58 -11.43 13.75 -1.25
CA VAL A 58 -11.79 15.08 -1.75
C VAL A 58 -12.30 14.92 -3.19
N PRO A 59 -13.58 15.20 -3.46
CA PRO A 59 -14.12 15.20 -4.83
C PRO A 59 -13.39 16.20 -5.71
N VAL A 60 -13.13 15.81 -6.96
CA VAL A 60 -12.52 16.69 -7.97
C VAL A 60 -13.61 17.13 -8.95
N PRO A 61 -13.90 18.44 -9.08
CA PRO A 61 -14.89 18.92 -10.03
C PRO A 61 -14.63 18.40 -11.45
N GLY A 62 -15.63 17.78 -12.05
CA GLY A 62 -15.54 17.23 -13.42
C GLY A 62 -14.81 15.89 -13.55
N SER A 63 -14.36 15.27 -12.45
CA SER A 63 -13.81 13.91 -12.45
C SER A 63 -14.69 12.93 -11.68
N PRO A 64 -14.94 11.72 -12.20
CA PRO A 64 -15.65 10.66 -11.47
C PRO A 64 -14.79 10.00 -10.39
N VAL A 65 -13.50 10.38 -10.27
CA VAL A 65 -12.56 9.80 -9.33
C VAL A 65 -12.14 10.87 -8.30
N PRO A 66 -12.38 10.65 -6.99
CA PRO A 66 -11.92 11.58 -5.98
C PRO A 66 -10.42 11.43 -5.69
N VAL A 67 -9.79 12.50 -5.20
CA VAL A 67 -8.45 12.41 -4.60
C VAL A 67 -8.60 11.72 -3.24
N THR A 68 -7.86 10.65 -2.99
CA THR A 68 -7.96 9.91 -1.72
C THR A 68 -6.60 9.63 -1.07
N GLY A 69 -6.62 9.26 0.21
CA GLY A 69 -5.48 8.66 0.92
C GLY A 69 -5.21 7.20 0.53
N GLN A 70 -6.06 6.59 -0.29
CA GLN A 70 -6.04 5.16 -0.61
C GLN A 70 -4.75 4.72 -1.32
N THR A 71 -4.27 5.48 -2.30
CA THR A 71 -3.06 5.13 -3.07
C THR A 71 -1.82 5.13 -2.18
N PHE A 72 -1.68 6.13 -1.30
CA PHE A 72 -0.62 6.17 -0.30
C PHE A 72 -0.64 4.95 0.62
N ALA A 73 -1.82 4.61 1.16
CA ALA A 73 -1.97 3.44 2.01
C ALA A 73 -1.58 2.15 1.27
N ALA A 74 -2.01 1.96 0.02
CA ALA A 74 -1.66 0.78 -0.77
C ALA A 74 -0.15 0.63 -1.00
N LEU A 75 0.54 1.72 -1.35
CA LEU A 75 1.99 1.71 -1.54
C LEU A 75 2.74 1.49 -0.21
N LEU A 76 2.26 2.09 0.88
CA LEU A 76 2.81 1.89 2.22
C LEU A 76 2.63 0.44 2.70
N VAL A 77 1.45 -0.14 2.45
CA VAL A 77 1.13 -1.54 2.74
C VAL A 77 2.04 -2.46 1.93
N GLY A 78 2.16 -2.24 0.63
CA GLY A 78 3.07 -3.02 -0.23
C GLY A 78 4.52 -2.98 0.26
N THR A 79 5.07 -1.78 0.47
CA THR A 79 6.46 -1.60 0.91
C THR A 79 6.71 -2.16 2.31
N SER A 80 5.79 -1.96 3.25
CA SER A 80 5.97 -2.37 4.65
C SER A 80 5.73 -3.87 4.87
N LEU A 81 4.77 -4.46 4.17
CA LEU A 81 4.40 -5.88 4.33
C LEU A 81 5.08 -6.81 3.33
N GLY A 82 5.64 -6.27 2.24
CA GLY A 82 6.25 -7.03 1.15
C GLY A 82 5.23 -7.62 0.19
N ALA A 83 5.71 -8.17 -0.93
CA ALA A 83 4.89 -8.54 -2.09
C ALA A 83 3.67 -9.42 -1.76
N GLY A 84 3.87 -10.56 -1.08
CA GLY A 84 2.77 -11.51 -0.81
C GLY A 84 1.69 -10.96 0.14
N ARG A 85 2.09 -10.41 1.29
CA ARG A 85 1.14 -9.84 2.25
C ARG A 85 0.49 -8.56 1.75
N GLY A 86 1.23 -7.73 1.00
CA GLY A 86 0.68 -6.56 0.31
C GLY A 86 -0.39 -6.96 -0.70
N PHE A 87 -0.09 -7.92 -1.58
CA PHE A 87 -1.06 -8.48 -2.52
C PHE A 87 -2.33 -8.96 -1.80
N LEU A 88 -2.19 -9.80 -0.77
CA LEU A 88 -3.33 -10.35 -0.03
C LEU A 88 -4.15 -9.26 0.67
N ALA A 89 -3.51 -8.22 1.21
CA ALA A 89 -4.19 -7.10 1.84
C ALA A 89 -5.04 -6.31 0.84
N LEU A 90 -4.46 -5.97 -0.32
CA LEU A 90 -5.19 -5.20 -1.34
C LEU A 90 -6.21 -6.06 -2.11
N ALA A 91 -5.96 -7.36 -2.26
CA ALA A 91 -6.94 -8.30 -2.80
C ALA A 91 -8.13 -8.48 -1.86
N LEU A 92 -7.88 -8.62 -0.55
CA LEU A 92 -8.94 -8.64 0.46
C LEU A 92 -9.73 -7.34 0.45
N TYR A 93 -9.02 -6.20 0.37
CA TYR A 93 -9.64 -4.88 0.23
C TYR A 93 -10.63 -4.84 -0.95
N ALA A 94 -10.16 -5.25 -2.13
CA ALA A 94 -10.96 -5.26 -3.34
C ALA A 94 -12.14 -6.23 -3.26
N VAL A 95 -11.90 -7.49 -2.85
CA VAL A 95 -12.93 -8.54 -2.81
C VAL A 95 -14.05 -8.20 -1.82
N ALA A 96 -13.72 -7.74 -0.61
CA ALA A 96 -14.77 -7.38 0.34
C ALA A 96 -15.57 -6.16 -0.13
N GLY A 97 -14.91 -5.18 -0.77
CA GLY A 97 -15.62 -4.05 -1.36
C GLY A 97 -16.52 -4.45 -2.53
N ILE A 98 -16.10 -5.38 -3.38
CA ILE A 98 -16.97 -5.99 -4.40
C ILE A 98 -18.15 -6.72 -3.76
N ALA A 99 -17.93 -7.42 -2.66
CA ALA A 99 -18.96 -8.14 -1.91
C ALA A 99 -19.93 -7.23 -1.12
N GLY A 100 -19.75 -5.91 -1.17
CA GLY A 100 -20.68 -4.93 -0.60
C GLY A 100 -20.19 -4.23 0.66
N VAL A 101 -18.94 -4.44 1.11
CA VAL A 101 -18.39 -3.67 2.22
C VAL A 101 -18.17 -2.21 1.79
N PRO A 102 -18.82 -1.22 2.45
CA PRO A 102 -18.81 0.19 2.04
C PRO A 102 -17.55 0.93 2.49
N TRP A 103 -16.40 0.47 2.03
CA TRP A 103 -15.08 0.98 2.45
C TRP A 103 -14.22 1.50 1.30
N PHE A 104 -14.75 1.55 0.09
CA PHE A 104 -14.15 2.33 -0.98
C PHE A 104 -14.39 3.82 -0.73
N ALA A 105 -13.79 4.68 -1.55
CA ALA A 105 -13.89 6.12 -1.37
C ALA A 105 -15.35 6.59 -1.19
N GLN A 106 -15.57 7.46 -0.21
CA GLN A 106 -16.90 8.00 0.13
C GLN A 106 -17.92 6.93 0.56
N GLY A 107 -17.48 5.87 1.25
CA GLY A 107 -18.34 4.79 1.71
C GLY A 107 -18.96 3.95 0.59
N THR A 108 -18.35 3.94 -0.59
CA THR A 108 -18.86 3.17 -1.74
C THR A 108 -18.42 1.70 -1.69
N SER A 109 -19.03 0.87 -2.54
CA SER A 109 -18.74 -0.56 -2.73
C SER A 109 -19.03 -0.97 -4.17
N GLY A 110 -18.65 -2.19 -4.56
CA GLY A 110 -18.90 -2.73 -5.89
C GLY A 110 -17.91 -2.27 -6.96
N VAL A 111 -18.25 -2.52 -8.23
CA VAL A 111 -17.41 -2.17 -9.38
C VAL A 111 -17.87 -0.83 -9.95
N ALA A 112 -17.06 0.21 -9.78
CA ALA A 112 -17.31 1.57 -10.26
C ALA A 112 -16.23 2.01 -11.26
N PRO A 113 -16.39 3.14 -11.99
CA PRO A 113 -15.37 3.64 -12.91
C PRO A 113 -13.97 3.86 -12.29
N SER A 114 -13.89 4.06 -10.98
CA SER A 114 -12.64 4.17 -10.22
C SER A 114 -12.02 2.81 -9.81
N PHE A 115 -12.70 1.69 -10.08
CA PHE A 115 -12.26 0.36 -9.63
C PHE A 115 -10.93 -0.07 -10.27
N GLY A 116 -10.63 0.41 -11.48
CA GLY A 116 -9.33 0.17 -12.13
C GLY A 116 -8.12 0.62 -11.31
N TYR A 117 -8.25 1.69 -10.52
CA TYR A 117 -7.17 2.13 -9.63
C TYR A 117 -6.95 1.13 -8.49
N ILE A 118 -8.00 0.43 -8.03
CA ILE A 118 -7.88 -0.64 -7.04
C ILE A 118 -7.14 -1.84 -7.61
N LEU A 119 -7.44 -2.22 -8.86
CA LEU A 119 -6.67 -3.25 -9.56
C LEU A 119 -5.20 -2.86 -9.73
N GLY A 120 -4.94 -1.61 -10.12
CA GLY A 120 -3.60 -1.04 -10.21
C GLY A 120 -2.86 -1.08 -8.87
N MET A 121 -3.53 -0.76 -7.76
CA MET A 121 -2.95 -0.81 -6.41
C MET A 121 -2.57 -2.24 -5.96
N ILE A 122 -3.34 -3.27 -6.35
CA ILE A 122 -2.96 -4.68 -6.08
C ILE A 122 -1.62 -4.98 -6.75
N LEU A 123 -1.47 -4.64 -8.03
CA LEU A 123 -0.21 -4.85 -8.77
C LEU A 123 0.92 -3.99 -8.21
N ALA A 124 0.66 -2.70 -7.97
CA ALA A 124 1.64 -1.77 -7.44
C ALA A 124 2.15 -2.21 -6.07
N SER A 125 1.26 -2.57 -5.13
CA SER A 125 1.63 -3.05 -3.79
C SER A 125 2.54 -4.28 -3.85
N THR A 126 2.28 -5.19 -4.80
CA THR A 126 3.10 -6.38 -5.03
C THR A 126 4.50 -6.01 -5.52
N VAL A 127 4.59 -5.13 -6.53
CA VAL A 127 5.86 -4.71 -7.13
C VAL A 127 6.69 -3.88 -6.14
N VAL A 128 6.11 -2.86 -5.50
CA VAL A 128 6.82 -2.04 -4.53
C VAL A 128 7.22 -2.85 -3.30
N GLY A 129 6.44 -3.86 -2.91
CA GLY A 129 6.81 -4.81 -1.87
C GLY A 129 7.99 -5.70 -2.25
N ALA A 130 8.12 -6.09 -3.52
CA ALA A 130 9.30 -6.80 -4.02
C ALA A 130 10.55 -5.90 -4.05
N LEU A 131 10.39 -4.63 -4.46
CA LEU A 131 11.47 -3.63 -4.41
C LEU A 131 11.89 -3.33 -2.96
N ALA A 132 10.94 -3.24 -2.04
CA ALA A 132 11.18 -3.07 -0.62
C ALA A 132 11.88 -4.28 0.02
N ARG A 133 11.83 -5.49 -0.55
CA ARG A 133 12.73 -6.58 -0.09
C ARG A 133 14.19 -6.38 -0.52
N ARG A 134 14.43 -5.61 -1.59
CA ARG A 134 15.75 -5.46 -2.24
C ARG A 134 16.57 -4.25 -1.78
N GLY A 135 16.02 -3.34 -0.99
CA GLY A 135 16.74 -2.13 -0.61
C GLY A 135 16.00 -0.83 -0.84
N ALA A 136 14.82 -0.88 -1.48
CA ALA A 136 14.29 0.29 -2.18
C ALA A 136 13.56 1.31 -1.29
N ASP A 137 13.39 1.04 0.01
CA ASP A 137 12.72 1.92 0.98
C ASP A 137 13.67 2.42 2.12
N ARG A 138 14.98 2.12 2.04
CA ARG A 138 15.95 2.47 3.09
C ARG A 138 16.59 3.84 2.94
N SER A 139 16.43 4.50 1.79
CA SER A 139 16.95 5.85 1.57
C SER A 139 15.93 6.69 0.82
N VAL A 140 15.97 8.00 1.06
CA VAL A 140 15.03 8.98 0.49
C VAL A 140 14.88 8.81 -1.03
N LEU A 141 15.99 8.75 -1.77
CA LEU A 141 15.96 8.63 -3.23
C LEU A 141 15.42 7.28 -3.72
N ARG A 142 15.75 6.19 -3.04
CA ARG A 142 15.22 4.87 -3.40
C ARG A 142 13.72 4.79 -3.12
N THR A 143 13.28 5.37 -2.00
CA THR A 143 11.87 5.44 -1.65
C THR A 143 11.10 6.26 -2.69
N ALA A 144 11.65 7.41 -3.10
CA ALA A 144 11.07 8.22 -4.18
C ALA A 144 10.87 7.39 -5.46
N GLY A 145 11.92 6.69 -5.92
CA GLY A 145 11.82 5.81 -7.09
C GLY A 145 10.79 4.69 -6.93
N THR A 146 10.69 4.11 -5.73
CA THR A 146 9.70 3.06 -5.43
C THR A 146 8.28 3.60 -5.47
N MET A 147 8.03 4.80 -4.92
CA MET A 147 6.71 5.44 -4.96
C MET A 147 6.33 5.79 -6.40
N LEU A 148 7.26 6.33 -7.19
CA LEU A 148 7.03 6.65 -8.60
C LEU A 148 6.68 5.40 -9.43
N VAL A 149 7.38 4.28 -9.22
CA VAL A 149 7.04 3.01 -9.88
C VAL A 149 5.64 2.54 -9.47
N GLY A 150 5.30 2.66 -8.19
CA GLY A 150 3.98 2.32 -7.67
C GLY A 150 2.86 3.14 -8.34
N GLU A 151 3.00 4.47 -8.34
CA GLU A 151 2.01 5.36 -8.97
C GLU A 151 1.91 5.13 -10.47
N ALA A 152 3.04 4.91 -11.16
CA ALA A 152 3.03 4.59 -12.59
C ALA A 152 2.22 3.32 -12.90
N ILE A 153 2.35 2.27 -12.07
CA ILE A 153 1.56 1.04 -12.22
C ILE A 153 0.07 1.31 -11.94
N ILE A 154 -0.24 2.09 -10.90
CA ILE A 154 -1.62 2.47 -10.57
C ILE A 154 -2.27 3.17 -11.75
N TYR A 155 -1.60 4.17 -12.35
CA TYR A 155 -2.14 4.89 -13.50
C TYR A 155 -2.19 4.06 -14.78
N ALA A 156 -1.21 3.19 -15.01
CA ALA A 156 -1.18 2.31 -16.18
C ALA A 156 -2.38 1.35 -16.24
N VAL A 157 -3.01 1.06 -15.10
CA VAL A 157 -4.24 0.24 -15.03
C VAL A 157 -5.48 1.11 -14.84
N GLY A 158 -5.42 2.09 -13.93
CA GLY A 158 -6.55 2.90 -13.54
C GLY A 158 -7.08 3.82 -14.64
N VAL A 159 -6.19 4.48 -15.39
CA VAL A 159 -6.60 5.44 -16.43
C VAL A 159 -7.23 4.72 -17.64
N PRO A 160 -6.65 3.62 -18.18
CA PRO A 160 -7.32 2.88 -19.26
C PRO A 160 -8.65 2.29 -18.82
N TYR A 161 -8.74 1.74 -17.60
CA TYR A 161 -10.00 1.25 -17.06
C TYR A 161 -11.04 2.37 -16.98
N LEU A 162 -10.66 3.54 -16.47
CA LEU A 162 -11.55 4.69 -16.38
C LEU A 162 -12.08 5.09 -17.76
N ALA A 163 -11.20 5.17 -18.75
CA ALA A 163 -11.57 5.50 -20.13
C ALA A 163 -12.64 4.53 -20.67
N LEU A 164 -12.42 3.22 -20.48
CA LEU A 164 -13.34 2.18 -20.93
C LEU A 164 -14.67 2.20 -20.16
N ALA A 165 -14.62 2.37 -18.84
CA ALA A 165 -15.81 2.34 -17.99
C ALA A 165 -16.72 3.57 -18.16
N THR A 166 -16.18 4.68 -18.65
CA THR A 166 -16.92 5.95 -18.82
C THR A 166 -17.16 6.33 -20.27
N GLY A 167 -16.53 5.64 -21.23
CA GLY A 167 -16.52 6.02 -22.65
C GLY A 167 -15.71 7.28 -22.97
N MET A 168 -14.87 7.75 -22.04
CA MET A 168 -14.00 8.91 -22.27
C MET A 168 -12.92 8.60 -23.32
N SER A 169 -12.54 9.63 -24.09
CA SER A 169 -11.31 9.56 -24.91
C SER A 169 -10.07 9.42 -24.00
N ALA A 170 -8.97 8.91 -24.54
CA ALA A 170 -7.72 8.76 -23.78
C ALA A 170 -7.26 10.09 -23.15
N THR A 171 -7.34 11.20 -23.90
CA THR A 171 -6.98 12.54 -23.40
C THR A 171 -7.88 12.98 -22.26
N ALA A 172 -9.19 12.77 -22.38
CA ALA A 172 -10.14 13.12 -21.32
C ALA A 172 -9.92 12.28 -20.05
N ALA A 173 -9.66 10.98 -20.22
CA ALA A 173 -9.36 10.08 -19.10
C ALA A 173 -8.04 10.44 -18.40
N ILE A 174 -7.01 10.89 -19.12
CA ILE A 174 -5.76 11.40 -18.52
C ILE A 174 -6.04 12.69 -17.74
N ALA A 175 -6.76 13.63 -18.36
CA ALA A 175 -7.08 14.92 -17.74
C ALA A 175 -7.92 14.77 -16.46
N ALA A 176 -8.87 13.83 -16.43
CA ALA A 176 -9.73 13.58 -15.27
C ALA A 176 -9.13 12.58 -14.26
N GLY A 177 -8.36 11.60 -14.75
CA GLY A 177 -7.93 10.41 -14.02
C GLY A 177 -6.47 10.37 -13.59
N LEU A 178 -5.66 11.35 -13.99
CA LEU A 178 -4.24 11.41 -13.62
C LEU A 178 -3.85 12.82 -13.19
N THR A 179 -4.08 13.82 -14.04
CA THR A 179 -3.63 15.20 -13.81
C THR A 179 -3.98 15.80 -12.45
N PRO A 180 -5.23 15.69 -11.93
CA PRO A 180 -5.59 16.31 -10.65
C PRO A 180 -4.91 15.65 -9.45
N PHE A 181 -4.38 14.44 -9.60
CA PHE A 181 -3.81 13.65 -8.51
C PHE A 181 -2.32 13.89 -8.31
N LEU A 182 -1.60 14.37 -9.34
CA LEU A 182 -0.14 14.51 -9.33
C LEU A 182 0.41 15.31 -8.15
N ILE A 183 -0.25 16.41 -7.78
CA ILE A 183 0.16 17.22 -6.62
C ILE A 183 0.00 16.42 -5.33
N GLY A 184 -1.15 15.74 -5.17
CA GLY A 184 -1.40 14.88 -4.03
C GLY A 184 -0.40 13.73 -3.95
N ASP A 185 0.00 13.16 -5.09
CA ASP A 185 0.94 12.06 -5.13
C ASP A 185 2.36 12.49 -4.80
N ALA A 186 2.77 13.70 -5.22
CA ALA A 186 4.03 14.30 -4.79
C ALA A 186 4.08 14.46 -3.26
N VAL A 187 2.98 14.92 -2.65
CA VAL A 187 2.88 15.04 -1.18
C VAL A 187 2.95 13.67 -0.51
N LYS A 188 2.19 12.69 -1.00
CA LYS A 188 2.21 11.30 -0.48
C LYS A 188 3.59 10.66 -0.61
N ALA A 189 4.27 10.86 -1.73
CA ALA A 189 5.62 10.37 -1.95
C ALA A 189 6.60 11.02 -0.98
N ALA A 190 6.50 12.33 -0.74
CA ALA A 190 7.31 13.04 0.25
C ALA A 190 7.09 12.49 1.68
N LEU A 191 5.83 12.21 2.04
CA LEU A 191 5.51 11.55 3.31
C LEU A 191 6.16 10.17 3.41
N ALA A 192 6.07 9.34 2.37
CA ALA A 192 6.72 8.02 2.34
C ALA A 192 8.25 8.12 2.43
N MET A 193 8.85 9.07 1.72
CA MET A 193 10.30 9.36 1.75
C MET A 193 10.79 9.77 3.13
N GLY A 194 9.95 10.44 3.94
CA GLY A 194 10.23 10.73 5.34
C GLY A 194 10.03 9.51 6.23
N ALA A 195 8.89 8.83 6.11
CA ALA A 195 8.47 7.79 7.04
C ALA A 195 9.31 6.49 6.92
N LEU A 196 9.47 5.96 5.70
CA LEU A 196 10.05 4.62 5.49
C LEU A 196 11.55 4.56 5.86
N PRO A 197 12.43 5.45 5.35
CA PRO A 197 13.84 5.42 5.74
C PRO A 197 14.03 5.69 7.24
N THR A 198 13.20 6.56 7.82
CA THR A 198 13.23 6.87 9.25
C THR A 198 12.85 5.66 10.09
N ALA A 199 11.81 4.91 9.70
CA ALA A 199 11.44 3.66 10.37
C ALA A 199 12.60 2.65 10.36
N TRP A 200 13.29 2.48 9.22
CA TRP A 200 14.49 1.64 9.14
C TRP A 200 15.63 2.14 10.02
N LYS A 201 15.88 3.45 10.07
CA LYS A 201 16.91 4.04 10.93
C LYS A 201 16.65 3.76 12.41
N PHE A 202 15.41 3.81 12.86
CA PHE A 202 15.05 3.47 14.24
C PHE A 202 15.11 1.97 14.50
N ALA A 203 14.71 1.14 13.54
CA ALA A 203 14.77 -0.30 13.69
C ALA A 203 16.20 -0.83 13.77
N ASN A 204 17.13 -0.27 12.97
CA ASN A 204 18.55 -0.66 12.96
C ASN A 204 19.34 -0.17 14.19
N LYS A 205 18.76 0.71 15.01
CA LYS A 205 19.37 1.20 16.26
C LYS A 205 19.02 0.32 17.48
N ARG A 206 18.07 -0.61 17.34
CA ARG A 206 17.66 -1.56 18.37
C ARG A 206 18.48 -2.85 18.26
#